data_AF-A0A520Y573-F1
#
_entry.id   AF-A0A520Y573-F1
#
_cell.length_a   1.000
_cell.length_b   1.000
_cell.length_c   1.000
_cell.angle_alpha   90.00
_cell.angle_beta   90.00
_cell.angle_gamma   90.00
#
_symmetry.space_group_name_H-M   'P 1'
#
loop_
_entity.id
_entity.type
_entity.pdbx_description
1 polymer ?
#
loop_
_entity_poly.entity_id
_entity_poly.type
_entity_poly.pdbx_seq_one_letter_code
_entity_poly.pdbx_strand_id
1 'polypeptide(L)'
;MSTMYCFQCAREYLEDVAECVECGVGLVDEPPTPPEEVGEQDEEQVAYELYEWSFEARRMLDQLLTGDSISHGWQGAILIVRERDEDRVDALIEQAEVTEDPRLDPDVEKIGYSMDEWTAEAQSMLVETLGLNGVAHEFDAEGELIIAETDEEVVDEIIEGVTQKLALDDALGDASIVMEGLELSDFLGDVRILANKLVKNPGDAKATLAIVKKSATLADIRTPFGFDSRRWGQIRLGGTEMNEVLSTEERTEEDVTEAAQALSALLADIV
;
A
#
# COMPACT_ATOMS: atom_id res chain seq x y z
N MET A 1 20.28 23.05 34.81
CA MET A 1 19.12 22.93 33.92
C MET A 1 19.65 22.20 32.73
N SER A 2 19.33 20.91 32.61
CA SER A 2 19.69 20.18 31.41
C SER A 2 18.78 20.67 30.29
N THR A 3 19.35 20.81 29.10
CA THR A 3 18.63 21.25 27.91
C THR A 3 18.46 20.04 27.01
N MET A 4 17.28 19.93 26.39
CA MET A 4 16.97 18.87 25.43
C MET A 4 16.70 19.49 24.06
N TYR A 5 17.01 18.78 22.99
CA TYR A 5 16.93 19.25 21.61
C TYR A 5 16.12 18.30 20.74
N CYS A 6 15.33 18.84 19.82
CA CYS A 6 14.75 18.04 18.76
C CYS A 6 15.82 17.75 17.70
N PHE A 7 16.12 16.48 17.40
CA PHE A 7 17.13 16.14 16.39
C PHE A 7 16.72 16.58 14.97
N GLN A 8 15.42 16.65 14.66
CA GLN A 8 14.91 16.99 13.32
C GLN A 8 14.83 18.49 13.01
N CYS A 9 14.54 19.32 14.03
CA CYS A 9 14.32 20.77 13.84
C CYS A 9 15.21 21.66 14.71
N ALA A 10 16.13 21.05 15.48
CA ALA A 10 17.09 21.72 16.37
C ALA A 10 16.45 22.62 17.46
N ARG A 11 15.14 22.51 17.69
CA ARG A 11 14.46 23.32 18.71
C ARG A 11 14.89 22.88 20.11
N GLU A 12 15.19 23.88 20.93
CA GLU A 12 15.58 23.74 22.33
C GLU A 12 14.35 23.62 23.26
N TYR A 13 14.44 22.71 24.22
CA TYR A 13 13.44 22.44 25.24
C TYR A 13 14.07 22.27 26.63
N LEU A 14 13.23 22.36 27.65
CA LEU A 14 13.57 22.00 29.02
C LEU A 14 13.50 20.48 29.22
N GLU A 15 14.25 19.96 30.19
CA GLU A 15 14.36 18.52 30.49
C GLU A 15 13.04 17.81 30.85
N ASP A 16 11.98 18.54 31.17
CA ASP A 16 10.66 18.01 31.51
C ASP A 16 9.76 17.76 30.29
N VAL A 17 10.22 18.15 29.10
CA VAL A 17 9.52 17.90 27.83
C VAL A 17 10.03 16.60 27.24
N ALA A 18 9.12 15.65 27.00
CA ALA A 18 9.47 14.36 26.41
C ALA A 18 9.62 14.41 24.87
N GLU A 19 8.80 15.23 24.20
CA GLU A 19 8.67 15.24 22.74
C GLU A 19 8.62 16.66 22.16
N CYS A 20 9.13 16.80 20.94
CA CYS A 20 9.07 18.05 20.19
C CYS A 20 7.62 18.37 19.77
N VAL A 21 7.16 19.58 20.07
CA VAL A 21 5.79 20.03 19.76
C VAL A 21 5.53 20.18 18.25
N GLU A 22 6.57 20.36 17.44
CA GLU A 22 6.43 20.49 15.98
C GLU A 22 6.65 19.18 15.23
N CYS A 23 7.59 18.36 15.70
CA CYS A 23 8.00 17.15 14.99
C CYS A 23 7.39 15.88 15.59
N GLY A 24 6.86 15.92 16.82
CA GLY A 24 6.35 14.75 17.51
C GLY A 24 7.42 13.73 17.92
N VAL A 25 8.71 14.07 17.81
CA VAL A 25 9.83 13.16 18.08
C VAL A 25 10.41 13.33 19.48
N GLY A 26 10.94 12.25 20.04
CA GLY A 26 11.68 12.27 21.30
C GLY A 26 12.93 13.16 21.23
N LEU A 27 13.23 13.83 22.34
CA LEU A 27 14.34 14.79 22.42
C LEU A 27 15.68 14.12 22.78
N VAL A 28 16.78 14.73 22.32
CA VAL A 28 18.17 14.35 22.61
C VAL A 28 18.84 15.37 23.53
N ASP A 29 19.92 14.98 24.21
CA ASP A 29 20.67 15.80 25.16
C ASP A 29 21.75 16.66 24.50
N GLU A 30 22.20 16.28 23.31
CA GLU A 30 23.15 17.05 22.50
C GLU A 30 22.44 17.79 21.35
N PRO A 31 22.82 19.05 21.05
CA PRO A 31 22.23 19.77 19.94
C PRO A 31 22.61 19.09 18.61
N PRO A 32 21.64 18.85 17.71
CA PRO A 32 21.95 18.25 16.41
C PRO A 32 22.79 19.20 15.56
N THR A 33 23.60 18.64 14.67
CA THR A 33 24.37 19.43 13.69
C THR A 33 23.41 20.13 12.72
N PRO A 34 23.51 21.45 12.55
CA PRO A 34 22.77 22.14 11.50
C PRO A 34 23.13 21.59 10.11
N PRO A 35 22.17 21.44 9.19
CA PRO A 35 22.44 20.96 7.83
C PRO A 35 23.59 21.69 7.12
N GLU A 36 23.70 23.00 7.30
CA GLU A 36 24.76 23.84 6.73
C GLU A 36 26.16 23.62 7.34
N GLU A 37 26.25 22.93 8.48
CA GLU A 37 27.50 22.59 9.17
C GLU A 37 27.89 21.11 8.97
N VAL A 38 27.13 20.36 8.16
CA VAL A 38 27.46 18.97 7.82
C VAL A 38 28.66 18.95 6.88
N GLY A 39 29.83 18.59 7.41
CA GLY A 39 31.05 18.56 6.61
C GLY A 39 31.91 19.81 6.69
N GLU A 40 32.97 19.81 5.91
CA GLU A 40 33.80 21.01 5.70
C GLU A 40 33.18 21.88 4.57
N GLN A 41 33.51 23.17 4.51
CA GLN A 41 32.87 24.13 3.60
C GLN A 41 33.01 23.82 2.10
N ASP A 42 33.95 22.94 1.73
CA ASP A 42 34.24 22.51 0.37
C ASP A 42 33.81 21.07 0.08
N GLU A 43 33.21 20.37 1.05
CA GLU A 43 32.62 19.05 0.83
C GLU A 43 31.22 19.16 0.21
N GLU A 44 30.96 18.34 -0.81
CA GLU A 44 29.63 18.23 -1.39
C GLU A 44 28.69 17.49 -0.42
N GLN A 45 27.42 17.90 -0.43
CA GLN A 45 26.37 17.36 0.43
C GLN A 45 25.31 16.66 -0.41
N VAL A 46 24.76 15.56 0.12
CA VAL A 46 23.63 14.83 -0.46
C VAL A 46 22.44 14.91 0.49
N ALA A 47 21.24 15.00 -0.09
CA ALA A 47 19.99 15.11 0.64
C ALA A 47 19.10 13.89 0.36
N TYR A 48 18.62 13.26 1.43
CA TYR A 48 17.67 12.16 1.39
C TYR A 48 16.30 12.63 1.87
N GLU A 49 15.29 12.41 1.04
CA GLU A 49 13.91 12.81 1.31
C GLU A 49 13.13 11.65 1.96
N LEU A 50 12.99 11.67 3.29
CA LEU A 50 12.40 10.57 4.06
C LEU A 50 11.00 10.92 4.59
N TYR A 51 10.16 11.57 3.76
CA TYR A 51 8.83 12.02 4.19
C TYR A 51 7.85 10.89 4.48
N GLU A 52 8.05 9.74 3.84
CA GLU A 52 7.21 8.54 3.98
C GLU A 52 7.59 7.69 5.20
N TRP A 53 8.74 7.99 5.81
CA TRP A 53 9.24 7.25 6.96
C TRP A 53 8.54 7.63 8.26
N SER A 54 8.34 6.64 9.12
CA SER A 54 7.84 6.85 10.48
C SER A 54 8.79 7.74 11.29
N PHE A 55 8.32 8.27 12.42
CA PHE A 55 9.17 9.08 13.29
C PHE A 55 10.23 8.21 13.97
N GLU A 56 9.84 6.99 14.33
CA GLU A 56 10.63 5.93 14.91
C GLU A 56 11.73 5.48 13.94
N ALA A 57 11.41 5.33 12.66
CA ALA A 57 12.33 5.00 11.58
C ALA A 57 13.48 6.00 11.50
N ARG A 58 13.12 7.28 11.41
CA ARG A 58 14.09 8.38 11.30
C ARG A 58 14.91 8.51 12.58
N ARG A 59 14.30 8.24 13.73
CA ARG A 59 15.03 8.21 15.02
C ARG A 59 16.03 7.06 15.06
N MET A 60 15.68 5.88 14.57
CA MET A 60 16.57 4.74 14.48
C MET A 60 17.73 5.01 13.51
N LEU A 61 17.43 5.53 12.32
CA LEU A 61 18.44 5.91 11.34
C LEU A 61 19.42 6.96 11.91
N ASP A 62 18.91 7.97 12.62
CA ASP A 62 19.73 8.95 13.36
C ASP A 62 20.69 8.28 14.35
N GLN A 63 20.22 7.29 15.13
CA GLN A 63 21.08 6.53 16.05
C GLN A 63 22.15 5.72 15.33
N LEU A 64 21.80 5.09 14.20
CA LEU A 64 22.74 4.34 13.38
C LEU A 64 23.83 5.25 12.83
N LEU A 65 23.46 6.40 12.25
CA LEU A 65 24.41 7.38 11.72
C LEU A 65 25.35 7.92 12.81
N THR A 66 24.82 8.25 13.98
CA THR A 66 25.65 8.66 15.14
C THR A 66 26.58 7.53 15.59
N GLY A 67 26.07 6.30 15.69
CA GLY A 67 26.84 5.12 16.08
C GLY A 67 28.01 4.86 15.12
N ASP A 68 27.79 5.07 13.83
CA ASP A 68 28.77 4.91 12.75
C ASP A 68 29.68 6.13 12.57
N SER A 69 29.53 7.15 13.43
CA SER A 69 30.27 8.42 13.38
C SER A 69 30.18 9.11 12.02
N ILE A 70 29.01 9.02 11.36
CA ILE A 70 28.73 9.71 10.11
C ILE A 70 28.22 11.11 10.45
N SER A 71 28.85 12.11 9.84
CA SER A 71 28.44 13.51 9.99
C SER A 71 27.14 13.74 9.23
N HIS A 72 26.10 14.14 9.93
CA HIS A 72 24.76 14.33 9.36
C HIS A 72 24.00 15.45 10.09
N GLY A 73 22.96 15.96 9.44
CA GLY A 73 22.06 16.97 9.97
C GLY A 73 20.67 16.83 9.36
N TRP A 74 19.65 17.24 10.09
CA TRP A 74 18.26 17.08 9.66
C TRP A 74 17.60 18.44 9.39
N GLN A 75 16.76 18.46 8.36
CA GLN A 75 15.81 19.53 8.08
C GLN A 75 14.40 18.94 7.99
N GLY A 76 13.76 18.75 9.15
CA GLY A 76 12.48 18.05 9.23
C GLY A 76 12.64 16.57 8.89
N ALA A 77 12.08 16.12 7.76
CA ALA A 77 12.21 14.75 7.27
C ALA A 77 13.32 14.59 6.20
N ILE A 78 14.09 15.64 5.95
CA ILE A 78 15.22 15.60 5.01
C ILE A 78 16.50 15.36 5.81
N LEU A 79 17.21 14.29 5.47
CA LEU A 79 18.53 13.97 6.01
C LEU A 79 19.61 14.52 5.08
N ILE A 80 20.53 15.32 5.62
CA ILE A 80 21.68 15.88 4.90
C ILE A 80 22.96 15.21 5.39
N VAL A 81 23.76 14.69 4.47
CA VAL A 81 25.03 14.00 4.72
C VAL A 81 26.11 14.49 3.75
N ARG A 82 27.36 14.12 4.02
CA ARG A 82 28.47 14.35 3.08
C ARG A 82 28.37 13.36 1.92
N GLU A 83 28.58 13.81 0.69
CA GLU A 83 28.57 12.96 -0.51
C GLU A 83 29.56 11.78 -0.38
N ARG A 84 30.74 12.01 0.22
CA ARG A 84 31.74 10.95 0.43
C ARG A 84 31.25 9.79 1.32
N ASP A 85 30.22 10.03 2.13
CA ASP A 85 29.64 9.06 3.07
C ASP A 85 28.34 8.44 2.50
N GLU A 86 27.92 8.82 1.29
CA GLU A 86 26.69 8.35 0.60
C GLU A 86 26.57 6.82 0.60
N ASP A 87 27.58 6.09 0.10
CA ASP A 87 27.58 4.62 0.07
C ASP A 87 27.34 3.98 1.45
N ARG A 88 27.84 4.63 2.53
CA ARG A 88 27.65 4.13 3.90
C ARG A 88 26.26 4.47 4.43
N VAL A 89 25.76 5.66 4.08
CA VAL A 89 24.43 6.12 4.46
C VAL A 89 23.37 5.26 3.77
N ASP A 90 23.54 4.94 2.48
CA ASP A 90 22.67 4.02 1.74
C ASP A 90 22.57 2.66 2.43
N ALA A 91 23.70 2.09 2.85
CA ALA A 91 23.71 0.82 3.59
C ALA A 91 22.99 0.90 4.95
N LEU A 92 23.07 2.05 5.63
CA LEU A 92 22.35 2.26 6.90
C LEU A 92 20.86 2.54 6.70
N ILE A 93 20.48 3.18 5.60
CA ILE A 93 19.08 3.34 5.20
C ILE A 93 18.47 1.95 4.92
N GLU A 94 19.12 1.14 4.10
CA GLU A 94 18.68 -0.25 3.84
C GLU A 94 18.59 -1.05 5.14
N GLN A 95 19.57 -0.90 6.04
CA GLN A 95 19.54 -1.56 7.34
C GLN A 95 18.35 -1.10 8.20
N ALA A 96 18.04 0.20 8.22
CA ALA A 96 16.91 0.74 8.96
C ALA A 96 15.58 0.24 8.39
N GLU A 97 15.43 0.20 7.06
CA GLU A 97 14.25 -0.37 6.39
C GLU A 97 14.04 -1.85 6.76
N VAL A 98 15.10 -2.66 6.71
CA VAL A 98 15.09 -4.09 7.08
C VAL A 98 14.88 -4.33 8.58
N THR A 99 15.05 -3.30 9.42
CA THR A 99 14.80 -3.37 10.86
C THR A 99 13.39 -2.92 11.23
N GLU A 100 12.77 -2.08 10.43
CA GLU A 100 11.34 -1.72 10.55
C GLU A 100 10.41 -2.78 9.97
N ASP A 101 10.90 -3.63 9.06
CA ASP A 101 10.15 -4.78 8.58
C ASP A 101 9.77 -5.67 9.78
N PRO A 102 8.47 -5.95 10.03
CA PRO A 102 8.03 -6.61 11.23
C PRO A 102 8.65 -8.01 11.30
N ARG A 103 9.64 -8.18 12.18
CA ARG A 103 10.26 -9.50 12.43
C ARG A 103 9.43 -10.28 13.41
N LEU A 104 9.40 -11.59 13.21
CA LEU A 104 8.77 -12.48 14.17
C LEU A 104 9.53 -12.46 15.48
N ASP A 105 8.81 -12.19 16.56
CA ASP A 105 9.34 -12.37 17.90
C ASP A 105 9.81 -13.84 18.07
N PRO A 106 11.06 -14.09 18.49
CA PRO A 106 11.54 -15.46 18.67
C PRO A 106 10.80 -16.24 19.75
N ASP A 107 10.12 -15.55 20.69
CA ASP A 107 9.44 -16.15 21.83
C ASP A 107 7.92 -16.37 21.60
N VAL A 108 7.36 -15.94 20.47
CA VAL A 108 5.95 -16.24 20.12
C VAL A 108 5.79 -17.62 19.49
N GLU A 109 4.60 -18.20 19.65
CA GLU A 109 4.24 -19.44 18.97
C GLU A 109 4.13 -19.18 17.46
N LYS A 110 4.76 -20.04 16.65
CA LYS A 110 4.94 -19.85 15.21
C LYS A 110 4.23 -20.94 14.43
N ILE A 111 3.69 -20.57 13.27
CA ILE A 111 3.08 -21.48 12.29
C ILE A 111 3.83 -21.33 10.96
N GLY A 112 3.96 -22.44 10.23
CA GLY A 112 4.58 -22.51 8.91
C GLY A 112 3.58 -22.82 7.79
N TYR A 113 3.76 -22.18 6.65
CA TYR A 113 3.03 -22.43 5.41
C TYR A 113 4.00 -22.85 4.31
N SER A 114 3.78 -24.04 3.75
CA SER A 114 4.58 -24.55 2.62
C SER A 114 4.36 -23.71 1.36
N MET A 115 5.46 -23.26 0.76
CA MET A 115 5.49 -22.43 -0.45
C MET A 115 5.88 -23.20 -1.72
N ASP A 116 5.98 -24.53 -1.65
CA ASP A 116 6.46 -25.39 -2.74
C ASP A 116 5.61 -25.32 -4.01
N GLU A 117 4.30 -25.09 -3.84
CA GLU A 117 3.33 -25.01 -4.95
C GLU A 117 3.15 -23.58 -5.48
N TRP A 118 3.84 -22.59 -4.90
CA TRP A 118 3.72 -21.19 -5.27
C TRP A 118 4.73 -20.82 -6.35
N THR A 119 4.28 -20.02 -7.33
CA THR A 119 5.19 -19.41 -8.31
C THR A 119 5.96 -18.25 -7.67
N ALA A 120 7.11 -17.89 -8.25
CA ALA A 120 7.88 -16.74 -7.75
C ALA A 120 7.06 -15.43 -7.74
N GLU A 121 6.24 -15.22 -8.76
CA GLU A 121 5.32 -14.08 -8.83
C GLU A 121 4.27 -14.10 -7.71
N ALA A 122 3.71 -15.29 -7.41
CA ALA A 122 2.76 -15.46 -6.32
C ALA A 122 3.41 -15.22 -4.95
N GLN A 123 4.62 -15.71 -4.73
CA GLN A 123 5.38 -15.47 -3.51
C GLN A 123 5.71 -13.98 -3.32
N SER A 124 6.15 -13.29 -4.38
CA SER A 124 6.40 -11.84 -4.31
C SER A 124 5.14 -11.06 -3.95
N MET A 125 3.99 -11.38 -4.57
CA MET A 125 2.72 -10.74 -4.25
C MET A 125 2.25 -11.02 -2.82
N LEU A 126 2.47 -12.24 -2.32
CA LEU A 126 2.16 -12.61 -0.94
C LEU A 126 2.98 -11.80 0.05
N VAL A 127 4.29 -11.74 -0.11
CA VAL A 127 5.20 -10.95 0.75
C VAL A 127 4.82 -9.48 0.78
N GLU A 128 4.55 -8.89 -0.39
CA GLU A 128 4.10 -7.50 -0.48
C GLU A 128 2.77 -7.29 0.27
N THR A 129 1.83 -8.22 0.13
CA THR A 129 0.53 -8.12 0.79
C THR A 129 0.64 -8.29 2.31
N LEU A 130 1.53 -9.16 2.79
CA LEU A 130 1.83 -9.31 4.22
C LEU A 130 2.41 -8.01 4.81
N GLY A 131 3.37 -7.40 4.12
CA GLY A 131 3.96 -6.11 4.53
C GLY A 131 2.91 -4.99 4.62
N LEU A 132 2.02 -4.88 3.63
CA LEU A 132 0.93 -3.88 3.64
C LEU A 132 -0.07 -4.08 4.79
N ASN A 133 -0.26 -5.33 5.23
CA ASN A 133 -1.10 -5.65 6.38
C ASN A 133 -0.34 -5.60 7.72
N GLY A 134 0.95 -5.24 7.70
CA GLY A 134 1.80 -5.17 8.89
C GLY A 134 2.04 -6.53 9.55
N VAL A 135 1.95 -7.61 8.78
CA VAL A 135 2.13 -8.97 9.29
C VAL A 135 3.60 -9.32 9.37
N ALA A 136 4.06 -9.64 10.58
CA ALA A 136 5.42 -10.10 10.82
C ALA A 136 5.63 -11.49 10.20
N HIS A 137 6.68 -11.65 9.40
CA HIS A 137 6.94 -12.93 8.74
C HIS A 137 8.43 -13.18 8.47
N GLU A 138 8.80 -14.45 8.35
CA GLU A 138 10.15 -14.90 8.02
C GLU A 138 10.09 -16.10 7.06
N PHE A 139 11.14 -16.34 6.28
CA PHE A 139 11.30 -17.61 5.56
C PHE A 139 12.35 -18.47 6.25
N ASP A 140 12.02 -19.74 6.48
CA ASP A 140 12.96 -20.68 7.06
C ASP A 140 13.99 -21.20 6.03
N ALA A 141 14.86 -22.11 6.47
CA ALA A 141 15.89 -22.68 5.61
C ALA A 141 15.33 -23.63 4.52
N GLU A 142 14.11 -24.12 4.67
CA GLU A 142 13.42 -24.96 3.70
C GLU A 142 12.56 -24.12 2.74
N GLY A 143 12.43 -22.82 2.98
CA GLY A 143 11.63 -21.88 2.18
C GLY A 143 10.17 -21.84 2.61
N GLU A 144 9.85 -22.31 3.82
CA GLU A 144 8.53 -22.20 4.43
C GLU A 144 8.29 -20.77 4.92
N LEU A 145 7.09 -20.23 4.66
CA LEU A 145 6.67 -18.95 5.23
C LEU A 145 6.29 -19.18 6.69
N ILE A 146 7.05 -18.58 7.59
CA ILE A 146 6.80 -18.61 9.04
C ILE A 146 6.08 -17.32 9.42
N ILE A 147 5.08 -17.45 10.29
CA ILE A 147 4.30 -16.35 10.87
C ILE A 147 4.05 -16.58 12.37
N ALA A 148 3.51 -15.59 13.07
CA ALA A 148 3.00 -15.78 14.43
C ALA A 148 1.64 -16.49 14.39
N GLU A 149 1.38 -17.42 15.30
CA GLU A 149 0.07 -18.10 15.41
C GLU A 149 -1.08 -17.11 15.60
N THR A 150 -0.84 -15.96 16.25
CA THR A 150 -1.84 -14.91 16.42
C THR A 150 -2.29 -14.27 15.11
N ASP A 151 -1.48 -14.35 14.07
CA ASP A 151 -1.74 -13.75 12.76
C ASP A 151 -2.30 -14.78 11.76
N GLU A 152 -2.49 -16.05 12.17
CA GLU A 152 -2.97 -17.15 11.31
C GLU A 152 -4.24 -16.78 10.54
N GLU A 153 -5.25 -16.24 11.21
CA GLU A 153 -6.53 -15.87 10.58
C GLU A 153 -6.34 -14.77 9.51
N VAL A 154 -5.48 -13.79 9.77
CA VAL A 154 -5.18 -12.70 8.82
C VAL A 154 -4.40 -13.23 7.63
N VAL A 155 -3.44 -14.12 7.87
CA VAL A 155 -2.60 -14.71 6.82
C VAL A 155 -3.39 -15.66 5.94
N ASP A 156 -4.31 -16.44 6.50
CA ASP A 156 -5.23 -17.29 5.73
C ASP A 156 -6.09 -16.45 4.77
N GLU A 157 -6.64 -15.34 5.23
CA GLU A 157 -7.39 -14.41 4.38
C GLU A 157 -6.52 -13.81 3.27
N ILE A 158 -5.28 -13.43 3.58
CA ILE A 158 -4.31 -12.92 2.60
C ILE A 158 -3.98 -13.99 1.56
N ILE A 159 -3.69 -15.22 1.98
CA ILE A 159 -3.38 -16.34 1.09
C ILE A 159 -4.56 -16.65 0.17
N GLU A 160 -5.79 -16.69 0.71
CA GLU A 160 -6.99 -16.88 -0.09
C GLU A 160 -7.15 -15.75 -1.11
N GLY A 161 -6.97 -14.49 -0.68
CA GLY A 161 -7.10 -13.30 -1.52
C GLY A 161 -6.11 -13.28 -2.68
N VAL A 162 -4.83 -13.59 -2.41
CA VAL A 162 -3.76 -13.68 -3.42
C VAL A 162 -4.04 -14.84 -4.39
N THR A 163 -4.39 -16.02 -3.87
CA THR A 163 -4.71 -17.19 -4.70
C THR A 163 -5.89 -16.91 -5.62
N GLN A 164 -6.95 -16.30 -5.09
CA GLN A 164 -8.12 -15.91 -5.88
C GLN A 164 -7.77 -14.86 -6.93
N LYS A 165 -6.95 -13.87 -6.60
CA LYS A 165 -6.50 -12.84 -7.55
C LYS A 165 -5.80 -13.47 -8.75
N LEU A 166 -4.82 -14.34 -8.48
CA LEU A 166 -4.04 -15.01 -9.51
C LEU A 166 -4.92 -15.92 -10.37
N ALA A 167 -5.88 -16.64 -9.77
CA ALA A 167 -6.83 -17.45 -10.54
C ALA A 167 -7.73 -16.60 -11.45
N LEU A 168 -8.17 -15.42 -10.98
CA LEU A 168 -8.96 -14.48 -11.78
C LEU A 168 -8.15 -13.87 -12.93
N ASP A 169 -6.89 -13.55 -12.69
CA ASP A 169 -5.99 -12.96 -13.68
C ASP A 169 -5.55 -14.00 -14.73
N ASP A 170 -5.29 -15.24 -14.33
CA ASP A 170 -5.01 -16.36 -15.26
C ASP A 170 -6.22 -16.65 -16.16
N ALA A 171 -7.43 -16.64 -15.61
CA ALA A 171 -8.66 -16.81 -16.37
C ALA A 171 -8.90 -15.70 -17.42
N LEU A 172 -8.38 -14.50 -17.16
CA LEU A 172 -8.44 -13.37 -18.08
C LEU A 172 -7.37 -13.43 -19.19
N GLY A 173 -6.23 -14.03 -18.90
CA GLY A 173 -5.09 -14.16 -19.83
C GLY A 173 -4.39 -12.84 -20.16
N ASP A 174 -3.53 -12.88 -21.17
CA ASP A 174 -2.62 -11.76 -21.52
C ASP A 174 -3.31 -10.55 -22.17
N ALA A 175 -4.58 -10.67 -22.58
CA ALA A 175 -5.33 -9.61 -23.25
C ALA A 175 -6.10 -8.67 -22.29
N SER A 176 -6.05 -8.96 -21.00
CA SER A 176 -6.72 -8.19 -19.95
C SER A 176 -6.21 -6.76 -19.82
N ILE A 177 -7.06 -5.88 -19.31
CA ILE A 177 -6.76 -4.47 -19.09
C ILE A 177 -6.21 -4.29 -17.67
N VAL A 178 -5.09 -3.58 -17.55
CA VAL A 178 -4.61 -3.07 -16.25
C VAL A 178 -5.07 -1.62 -16.15
N MET A 179 -5.87 -1.30 -15.13
CA MET A 179 -6.42 0.04 -14.89
C MET A 179 -6.39 0.31 -13.39
N GLU A 180 -5.79 1.44 -12.98
CA GLU A 180 -5.51 1.73 -11.57
C GLU A 180 -5.75 3.20 -11.21
N GLY A 181 -5.73 3.47 -9.91
CA GLY A 181 -5.75 4.82 -9.35
C GLY A 181 -6.92 5.67 -9.83
N LEU A 182 -6.61 6.92 -10.24
CA LEU A 182 -7.62 7.89 -10.67
C LEU A 182 -8.37 7.44 -11.93
N GLU A 183 -7.69 6.78 -12.87
CA GLU A 183 -8.32 6.29 -14.10
C GLU A 183 -9.42 5.26 -13.79
N LEU A 184 -9.11 4.32 -12.90
CA LEU A 184 -10.07 3.34 -12.40
C LEU A 184 -11.22 4.03 -11.68
N SER A 185 -10.93 4.96 -10.77
CA SER A 185 -11.94 5.70 -10.01
C SER A 185 -12.91 6.43 -10.94
N ASP A 186 -12.41 7.16 -11.94
CA ASP A 186 -13.24 7.86 -12.92
C ASP A 186 -14.07 6.88 -13.75
N PHE A 187 -13.47 5.76 -14.16
CA PHE A 187 -14.16 4.71 -14.90
C PHE A 187 -15.32 4.09 -14.10
N LEU A 188 -15.11 3.74 -12.83
CA LEU A 188 -16.14 3.18 -11.95
C LEU A 188 -17.24 4.23 -11.66
N GLY A 189 -16.85 5.49 -11.49
CA GLY A 189 -17.79 6.61 -11.36
C GLY A 189 -18.72 6.72 -12.57
N ASP A 190 -18.17 6.65 -13.79
CA ASP A 190 -18.95 6.63 -15.04
C ASP A 190 -19.93 5.45 -15.10
N VAL A 191 -19.47 4.24 -14.75
CA VAL A 191 -20.32 3.02 -14.72
C VAL A 191 -21.49 3.25 -13.76
N ARG A 192 -21.22 3.73 -12.55
CA ARG A 192 -22.25 3.98 -11.54
C ARG A 192 -23.25 5.05 -11.97
N ILE A 193 -22.79 6.12 -12.61
CA ILE A 193 -23.67 7.18 -13.15
C ILE A 193 -24.60 6.60 -14.22
N LEU A 194 -24.07 5.77 -15.13
CA LEU A 194 -24.86 5.11 -16.18
C LEU A 194 -25.86 4.13 -15.60
N ALA A 195 -25.47 3.33 -14.61
CA ALA A 195 -26.35 2.41 -13.89
C ALA A 195 -27.50 3.20 -13.23
N ASN A 196 -27.19 4.22 -12.42
CA ASN A 196 -28.19 5.09 -11.78
C ASN A 196 -29.13 5.79 -12.78
N LYS A 197 -28.65 6.08 -13.99
CA LYS A 197 -29.49 6.64 -15.05
C LYS A 197 -30.49 5.60 -15.57
N LEU A 198 -30.08 4.35 -15.75
CA LEU A 198 -30.96 3.25 -16.16
C LEU A 198 -31.95 2.85 -15.06
N VAL A 199 -31.58 2.98 -13.77
CA VAL A 199 -32.54 2.84 -12.66
C VAL A 199 -33.71 3.83 -12.80
N LYS A 200 -33.44 5.06 -13.26
CA LYS A 200 -34.47 6.11 -13.40
C LYS A 200 -35.20 6.07 -14.73
N ASN A 201 -34.53 5.59 -15.78
CA ASN A 201 -35.04 5.55 -17.15
C ASN A 201 -34.51 4.30 -17.87
N PRO A 202 -35.09 3.12 -17.63
CA PRO A 202 -34.62 1.85 -18.17
C PRO A 202 -34.67 1.78 -19.71
N GLY A 203 -35.48 2.62 -20.36
CA GLY A 203 -35.57 2.74 -21.82
C GLY A 203 -34.57 3.70 -22.48
N ASP A 204 -33.61 4.27 -21.75
CA ASP A 204 -32.64 5.22 -22.32
C ASP A 204 -31.61 4.54 -23.24
N ALA A 205 -31.87 4.54 -24.54
CA ALA A 205 -31.02 3.89 -25.54
C ALA A 205 -29.55 4.36 -25.52
N LYS A 206 -29.27 5.61 -25.17
CA LYS A 206 -27.90 6.14 -25.09
C LYS A 206 -27.19 5.58 -23.85
N ALA A 207 -27.89 5.51 -22.72
CA ALA A 207 -27.35 4.93 -21.50
C ALA A 207 -27.14 3.42 -21.64
N THR A 208 -28.09 2.70 -22.27
CA THR A 208 -27.97 1.28 -22.61
C THR A 208 -26.71 1.00 -23.43
N LEU A 209 -26.49 1.72 -24.54
CA LEU A 209 -25.31 1.49 -25.36
C LEU A 209 -24.00 1.81 -24.62
N ALA A 210 -24.00 2.85 -23.78
CA ALA A 210 -22.83 3.25 -23.02
C ALA A 210 -22.48 2.25 -21.92
N ILE A 211 -23.47 1.79 -21.13
CA ILE A 211 -23.23 0.80 -20.08
C ILE A 211 -22.80 -0.53 -20.67
N VAL A 212 -23.28 -0.92 -21.86
CA VAL A 212 -22.85 -2.18 -22.50
C VAL A 212 -21.36 -2.18 -22.79
N LYS A 213 -20.86 -1.07 -23.36
CA LYS A 213 -19.43 -0.91 -23.64
C LYS A 213 -18.59 -0.89 -22.37
N LYS A 214 -19.01 -0.09 -21.37
CA LYS A 214 -18.29 0.02 -20.10
C LYS A 214 -18.29 -1.30 -19.33
N SER A 215 -19.38 -2.05 -19.34
CA SER A 215 -19.46 -3.34 -18.65
C SER A 215 -18.61 -4.42 -19.33
N ALA A 216 -18.48 -4.37 -20.67
CA ALA A 216 -17.52 -5.23 -21.38
C ALA A 216 -16.07 -4.88 -21.00
N THR A 217 -15.72 -3.59 -20.97
CA THR A 217 -14.39 -3.17 -20.48
C THR A 217 -14.16 -3.58 -19.03
N LEU A 218 -15.16 -3.40 -18.15
CA LEU A 218 -15.07 -3.78 -16.75
C LEU A 218 -14.79 -5.28 -16.57
N ALA A 219 -15.41 -6.13 -17.40
CA ALA A 219 -15.19 -7.56 -17.35
C ALA A 219 -13.73 -7.95 -17.67
N ASP A 220 -13.01 -7.15 -18.44
CA ASP A 220 -11.63 -7.40 -18.87
C ASP A 220 -10.57 -6.74 -17.97
N ILE A 221 -10.96 -5.90 -17.00
CA ILE A 221 -10.01 -5.26 -16.08
C ILE A 221 -9.54 -6.29 -15.03
N ARG A 222 -8.22 -6.50 -14.93
CA ARG A 222 -7.58 -7.29 -13.86
C ARG A 222 -7.89 -6.72 -12.50
N THR A 223 -7.76 -7.53 -11.46
CA THR A 223 -7.96 -7.05 -10.09
C THR A 223 -6.97 -5.92 -9.78
N PRO A 224 -7.44 -4.67 -9.58
CA PRO A 224 -6.55 -3.54 -9.38
C PRO A 224 -5.78 -3.69 -8.08
N PHE A 225 -4.58 -3.10 -8.01
CA PHE A 225 -3.79 -3.12 -6.79
C PHE A 225 -4.57 -2.53 -5.59
N GLY A 226 -4.44 -3.17 -4.42
CA GLY A 226 -5.11 -2.76 -3.18
C GLY A 226 -6.63 -3.00 -3.13
N PHE A 227 -7.24 -3.58 -4.17
CA PHE A 227 -8.65 -4.00 -4.13
C PHE A 227 -8.80 -5.43 -3.64
N ASP A 228 -9.81 -5.67 -2.79
CA ASP A 228 -10.24 -7.02 -2.42
C ASP A 228 -10.69 -7.80 -3.68
N SER A 229 -10.04 -8.94 -3.94
CA SER A 229 -10.28 -9.80 -5.10
C SER A 229 -11.74 -10.26 -5.18
N ARG A 230 -12.35 -10.56 -4.03
CA ARG A 230 -13.71 -11.09 -3.96
C ARG A 230 -14.71 -10.01 -4.34
N ARG A 231 -14.59 -8.83 -3.75
CA ARG A 231 -15.40 -7.66 -4.07
C ARG A 231 -15.21 -7.23 -5.53
N TRP A 232 -13.99 -7.25 -6.03
CA TRP A 232 -13.73 -6.97 -7.44
C TRP A 232 -14.43 -7.97 -8.38
N GLY A 233 -14.35 -9.25 -8.06
CA GLY A 233 -15.08 -10.31 -8.77
C GLY A 233 -16.59 -10.07 -8.80
N GLN A 234 -17.18 -9.61 -7.69
CA GLN A 234 -18.61 -9.26 -7.63
C GLN A 234 -18.98 -8.08 -8.52
N ILE A 235 -18.14 -7.04 -8.57
CA ILE A 235 -18.35 -5.88 -9.44
C ILE A 235 -18.33 -6.30 -10.91
N ARG A 236 -17.35 -7.14 -11.29
CA ARG A 236 -17.24 -7.71 -12.65
C ARG A 236 -18.45 -8.59 -13.01
N LEU A 237 -18.91 -9.41 -12.06
CA LEU A 237 -20.11 -10.23 -12.24
C LEU A 237 -21.34 -9.35 -12.46
N GLY A 238 -21.56 -8.33 -11.62
CA GLY A 238 -22.69 -7.42 -11.78
C GLY A 238 -22.67 -6.66 -13.11
N GLY A 239 -21.49 -6.31 -13.64
CA GLY A 239 -21.34 -5.75 -14.98
C GLY A 239 -21.74 -6.75 -16.07
N THR A 240 -21.32 -8.01 -15.95
CA THR A 240 -21.70 -9.09 -16.87
C THR A 240 -23.20 -9.35 -16.83
N GLU A 241 -23.81 -9.46 -15.65
CA GLU A 241 -25.26 -9.64 -15.47
C GLU A 241 -26.06 -8.48 -16.09
N MET A 242 -25.59 -7.24 -15.91
CA MET A 242 -26.19 -6.08 -16.56
C MET A 242 -26.16 -6.20 -18.09
N ASN A 243 -25.04 -6.66 -18.65
CA ASN A 243 -24.91 -6.92 -20.09
C ASN A 243 -25.86 -8.02 -20.58
N GLU A 244 -26.01 -9.10 -19.82
CA GLU A 244 -26.91 -10.21 -20.15
C GLU A 244 -28.37 -9.76 -20.18
N VAL A 245 -28.81 -9.02 -19.16
CA VAL A 245 -30.17 -8.45 -19.11
C VAL A 245 -30.42 -7.54 -20.31
N LEU A 246 -29.48 -6.65 -20.63
CA LEU A 246 -29.63 -5.72 -21.77
C LEU A 246 -29.58 -6.41 -23.14
N SER A 247 -28.96 -7.58 -23.23
CA SER A 247 -28.87 -8.38 -24.46
C SER A 247 -30.08 -9.30 -24.64
N THR A 248 -30.87 -9.51 -23.60
CA THR A 248 -32.07 -10.35 -23.64
C THR A 248 -33.20 -9.66 -24.43
N GLU A 249 -33.80 -10.41 -25.36
CA GLU A 249 -34.84 -9.91 -26.28
C GLU A 249 -36.19 -9.64 -25.57
N GLU A 250 -36.57 -10.48 -24.61
CA GLU A 250 -37.84 -10.39 -23.86
C GLU A 250 -37.70 -9.67 -22.51
N ARG A 251 -36.64 -8.87 -22.33
CA ARG A 251 -36.41 -8.14 -21.08
C ARG A 251 -37.53 -7.14 -20.79
N THR A 252 -37.84 -6.97 -19.52
CA THR A 252 -38.74 -5.94 -19.02
C THR A 252 -37.96 -4.71 -18.54
N GLU A 253 -38.66 -3.59 -18.35
CA GLU A 253 -38.07 -2.40 -17.71
C GLU A 253 -37.70 -2.66 -16.24
N GLU A 254 -38.39 -3.60 -15.59
CA GLU A 254 -38.12 -4.03 -14.22
C GLU A 254 -36.78 -4.77 -14.14
N ASP A 255 -36.54 -5.74 -15.03
CA ASP A 255 -35.27 -6.48 -15.09
C ASP A 255 -34.06 -5.53 -15.25
N VAL A 256 -34.19 -4.54 -16.15
CA VAL A 256 -33.15 -3.53 -16.39
C VAL A 256 -32.93 -2.67 -15.14
N THR A 257 -34.01 -2.31 -14.45
CA THR A 257 -33.94 -1.50 -13.23
C THR A 257 -33.27 -2.26 -12.09
N GLU A 258 -33.63 -3.53 -11.89
CA GLU A 258 -33.06 -4.38 -10.85
C GLU A 258 -31.57 -4.61 -11.06
N ALA A 259 -31.16 -5.01 -12.28
CA ALA A 259 -29.75 -5.21 -12.61
C ALA A 259 -28.93 -3.90 -12.46
N ALA A 260 -29.49 -2.77 -12.89
CA ALA A 260 -28.83 -1.47 -12.75
C ALA A 260 -28.72 -1.03 -11.28
N GLN A 261 -29.71 -1.34 -10.44
CA GLN A 261 -29.66 -1.07 -9.00
C GLN A 261 -28.59 -1.93 -8.33
N ALA A 262 -28.53 -3.22 -8.64
CA ALA A 262 -27.53 -4.14 -8.09
C ALA A 262 -26.10 -3.69 -8.44
N LEU A 263 -25.82 -3.37 -9.71
CA LEU A 263 -24.52 -2.87 -10.14
C LEU A 263 -24.17 -1.52 -9.48
N SER A 264 -25.14 -0.61 -9.36
CA SER A 264 -24.93 0.67 -8.68
C SER A 264 -24.60 0.51 -7.19
N ALA A 265 -25.25 -0.45 -6.52
CA ALA A 265 -25.03 -0.74 -5.10
C ALA A 265 -23.63 -1.30 -4.84
N LEU A 266 -23.13 -2.19 -5.69
CA LEU A 266 -21.75 -2.73 -5.57
C LEU A 266 -20.67 -1.65 -5.65
N LEU A 267 -20.96 -0.57 -6.40
CA LEU A 267 -20.05 0.56 -6.60
C LEU A 267 -20.21 1.68 -5.56
N ALA A 268 -21.20 1.59 -4.66
CA ALA A 268 -21.59 2.71 -3.80
C ALA A 268 -20.54 3.12 -2.75
N ASP A 269 -19.76 2.16 -2.22
CA ASP A 269 -18.72 2.46 -1.23
C ASP A 269 -17.33 2.67 -1.85
N ILE A 270 -17.23 2.67 -3.18
CA ILE A 270 -15.97 2.84 -3.92
C ILE A 270 -15.90 4.25 -4.53
N VAL A 271 -17.04 4.76 -5.02
CA VAL A 271 -17.17 6.03 -5.76
C VAL A 271 -18.43 6.80 -5.40
#